data_AF-A0A7C3WD73-F1
#
_entry.id   AF-A0A7C3WD73-F1
#
_cell.length_a   1.000
_cell.length_b   1.000
_cell.length_c   1.000
_cell.angle_alpha   90.00
_cell.angle_beta   90.00
_cell.angle_gamma   90.00
#
_symmetry.space_group_name_H-M   'P 1'
#
loop_
_entity.id
_entity.type
_entity.pdbx_description
1 polymer ?
#
loop_
_entity_poly.entity_id
_entity_poly.type
_entity_poly.pdbx_seq_one_letter_code
_entity_poly.pdbx_strand_id
1 'polypeptide(L)'
;MRKQKLPEKIRKALERGELISHEEVMADFSPKEREEIHERARYLRAAMELRRTRRKLKLSQAQLARKMHVKREFLSRIESGKQNITLETLYRIAEAVGKEFKFSFK
;
A
#
# COMPACT_ATOMS: atom_id res chain seq x y z
N MET A 1 -6.95 14.42 -9.95
CA MET A 1 -6.05 13.24 -10.01
C MET A 1 -5.95 12.79 -11.46
N ARG A 2 -4.76 12.84 -12.08
CA ARG A 2 -4.58 12.30 -13.44
C ARG A 2 -4.87 10.80 -13.37
N LYS A 3 -5.92 10.33 -14.04
CA LYS A 3 -6.16 8.90 -14.26
C LYS A 3 -5.00 8.41 -15.13
N GLN A 4 -3.99 7.80 -14.53
CA GLN A 4 -2.92 7.19 -15.30
C GLN A 4 -3.56 5.99 -16.02
N LYS A 5 -3.72 6.10 -17.34
CA LYS A 5 -4.31 5.03 -18.17
C LYS A 5 -3.45 3.77 -18.01
N LEU A 6 -4.11 2.62 -17.91
CA LEU A 6 -3.43 1.32 -17.89
C LEU A 6 -2.53 1.19 -19.13
N PRO A 7 -1.33 0.58 -19.00
CA PRO A 7 -0.50 0.23 -20.14
C PRO A 7 -1.32 -0.47 -21.23
N GLU A 8 -1.04 -0.15 -22.50
CA GLU A 8 -1.86 -0.59 -23.64
C GLU A 8 -1.99 -2.12 -23.71
N LYS A 9 -0.90 -2.83 -23.38
CA LYS A 9 -0.84 -4.29 -23.32
C LYS A 9 -1.82 -4.88 -22.32
N ILE A 10 -1.91 -4.29 -21.12
CA ILE A 10 -2.85 -4.70 -20.06
C ILE A 10 -4.29 -4.42 -20.51
N ARG A 11 -4.55 -3.24 -21.09
CA ARG A 11 -5.89 -2.89 -21.59
C ARG A 11 -6.36 -3.88 -22.65
N LYS A 12 -5.51 -4.20 -23.62
CA LYS A 12 -5.80 -5.15 -24.71
C LYS A 12 -6.05 -6.56 -24.20
N ALA A 13 -5.25 -7.04 -23.23
CA ALA A 13 -5.47 -8.35 -22.62
C ALA A 13 -6.83 -8.41 -21.89
N LEU A 14 -7.18 -7.36 -21.13
CA LEU A 14 -8.48 -7.25 -20.46
C LEU A 14 -9.65 -7.23 -21.44
N GLU A 15 -9.55 -6.51 -22.56
CA GLU A 15 -10.57 -6.47 -23.61
C GLU A 15 -10.80 -7.83 -24.26
N ARG A 16 -9.78 -8.68 -24.33
CA ARG A 16 -9.86 -10.04 -24.89
C ARG A 16 -10.16 -11.12 -23.85
N GLY A 17 -10.26 -10.77 -22.57
CA GLY A 17 -10.42 -11.75 -21.49
C GLY A 17 -9.20 -12.65 -21.29
N GLU A 18 -8.03 -12.22 -21.72
CA GLU A 18 -6.77 -12.96 -21.65
C GLU A 18 -6.01 -12.65 -20.35
N LEU A 19 -5.29 -13.66 -19.84
CA LEU A 19 -4.32 -13.46 -18.78
C LEU A 19 -3.01 -12.93 -19.36
N ILE A 20 -2.38 -12.00 -18.66
CA ILE A 20 -1.02 -11.54 -18.94
C ILE A 20 -0.14 -11.85 -17.75
N SER A 21 1.03 -12.44 -17.99
CA SER A 21 1.97 -12.77 -16.91
C SER A 21 2.62 -11.52 -16.32
N HIS A 22 3.13 -11.66 -15.09
CA HIS A 22 3.91 -10.61 -14.46
C HIS A 22 5.20 -10.33 -15.25
N GLU A 23 5.89 -11.36 -15.77
CA GLU A 23 7.09 -11.16 -16.59
C GLU A 23 6.80 -10.33 -17.84
N GLU A 24 5.70 -10.63 -18.55
CA GLU A 24 5.33 -9.91 -19.77
C GLU A 24 4.97 -8.45 -19.51
N VAL A 25 4.35 -8.15 -18.36
CA VAL A 25 4.08 -6.76 -17.97
C VAL A 25 5.37 -6.04 -17.63
N MET A 26 6.25 -6.68 -16.83
CA MET A 26 7.50 -6.05 -16.40
C MET A 26 8.50 -5.85 -17.55
N ALA A 27 8.40 -6.66 -18.61
CA ALA A 27 9.24 -6.55 -19.80
C ALA A 27 9.22 -5.16 -20.44
N ASP A 28 8.08 -4.47 -20.38
CA ASP A 28 7.88 -3.14 -21.00
C ASP A 28 8.57 -2.00 -20.22
N PHE A 29 9.09 -2.25 -19.01
CA PHE A 29 9.75 -1.25 -18.15
C PHE A 29 11.27 -1.40 -18.18
N SER A 30 11.99 -0.27 -18.11
CA SER A 30 13.45 -0.23 -17.97
C SER A 30 13.92 -0.81 -16.63
N PRO A 31 15.20 -1.20 -16.48
CA PRO A 31 15.72 -1.69 -15.20
C PRO A 31 15.50 -0.73 -14.03
N LYS A 32 15.65 0.58 -14.26
CA LYS A 32 15.41 1.61 -13.25
C LYS A 32 13.93 1.67 -12.84
N GLU A 33 13.02 1.65 -13.81
CA GLU A 33 11.58 1.66 -13.54
C GLU A 33 11.14 0.39 -12.80
N ARG A 34 11.71 -0.77 -13.15
CA ARG A 34 11.44 -2.03 -12.43
C ARG A 34 11.85 -1.92 -10.96
N GLU A 35 13.03 -1.39 -10.67
CA GLU A 35 13.46 -1.18 -9.28
C GLU A 35 12.53 -0.22 -8.54
N GLU A 36 12.15 0.90 -9.14
CA GLU A 36 11.20 1.84 -8.56
C GLU A 36 9.83 1.20 -8.30
N ILE A 37 9.34 0.35 -9.22
CA ILE A 37 8.10 -0.43 -9.04
C ILE A 37 8.25 -1.42 -7.87
N HIS A 38 9.35 -2.16 -7.80
CA HIS A 38 9.60 -3.11 -6.72
C HIS A 38 9.68 -2.41 -5.37
N GLU A 39 10.38 -1.28 -5.29
CA GLU A 39 10.45 -0.45 -4.09
C GLU A 39 9.05 0.03 -3.68
N ARG A 40 8.30 0.60 -4.62
CA ARG A 40 6.92 1.05 -4.39
C ARG A 40 6.04 -0.09 -3.87
N ALA A 41 6.18 -1.28 -4.44
CA ALA A 41 5.44 -2.48 -4.06
C ALA A 41 5.75 -2.94 -2.63
N ARG A 42 6.99 -2.75 -2.14
CA ARG A 42 7.34 -3.01 -0.73
C ARG A 42 6.54 -2.10 0.20
N TYR A 43 6.53 -0.79 -0.04
CA TYR A 43 5.78 0.16 0.79
C TYR A 43 4.26 -0.04 0.70
N LEU A 44 3.74 -0.33 -0.50
CA LEU A 44 2.31 -0.60 -0.70
C LEU A 44 1.86 -1.84 0.07
N ARG A 45 2.66 -2.90 0.14
CA ARG A 45 2.34 -4.09 0.93
C ARG A 45 2.15 -3.75 2.41
N ALA A 46 3.06 -2.98 3.00
CA ALA A 46 2.94 -2.54 4.40
C ALA A 46 1.67 -1.70 4.61
N ALA A 47 1.42 -0.72 3.74
CA ALA A 47 0.22 0.12 3.79
C ALA A 47 -1.09 -0.69 3.69
N MET A 48 -1.11 -1.71 2.82
CA MET A 48 -2.24 -2.61 2.65
C MET A 48 -2.50 -3.46 3.90
N GLU A 49 -1.46 -3.96 4.56
CA GLU A 49 -1.60 -4.74 5.79
C GLU A 49 -2.11 -3.89 6.96
N LEU A 50 -1.68 -2.63 7.08
CA LEU A 50 -2.26 -1.68 8.05
C LEU A 50 -3.75 -1.47 7.77
N ARG A 51 -4.11 -1.19 6.51
CA ARG A 51 -5.51 -1.03 6.09
C ARG A 51 -6.34 -2.27 6.37
N ARG A 52 -5.78 -3.46 6.11
CA ARG A 52 -6.42 -4.74 6.38
C ARG A 52 -6.67 -4.94 7.88
N THR A 53 -5.67 -4.65 8.70
CA THR A 53 -5.77 -4.75 10.17
C THR A 53 -6.83 -3.80 10.71
N ARG A 54 -6.83 -2.53 10.29
CA ARG A 54 -7.89 -1.56 10.65
C ARG A 54 -9.28 -2.07 10.28
N ARG A 55 -9.44 -2.63 9.07
CA ARG A 55 -10.72 -3.18 8.59
C ARG A 55 -11.16 -4.41 9.39
N LYS A 56 -10.26 -5.31 9.76
CA LYS A 56 -10.55 -6.45 10.66
C LYS A 56 -11.10 -6.00 12.02
N LEU A 57 -10.61 -4.86 12.51
CA LEU A 57 -11.08 -4.21 13.73
C LEU A 57 -12.34 -3.36 13.54
N LYS A 58 -12.94 -3.35 12.33
CA LYS A 58 -14.13 -2.56 11.97
C LYS A 58 -13.99 -1.05 12.22
N LEU A 59 -12.77 -0.52 12.15
CA LEU A 59 -12.50 0.91 12.33
C LEU A 59 -12.51 1.64 10.99
N SER A 60 -13.11 2.83 10.93
CA SER A 60 -12.91 3.81 9.86
C SER A 60 -11.53 4.49 9.98
N GLN A 61 -11.08 5.16 8.91
CA GLN A 61 -9.85 5.95 8.97
C GLN A 61 -9.95 7.06 10.03
N ALA A 62 -11.10 7.72 10.14
CA ALA A 62 -11.29 8.77 11.13
C ALA A 62 -11.22 8.23 12.57
N GLN A 63 -11.76 7.03 12.82
CA GLN A 63 -11.71 6.41 14.15
C GLN A 63 -10.28 6.03 14.56
N LEU A 64 -9.51 5.40 13.67
CA LEU A 64 -8.11 5.07 13.97
C LEU A 64 -7.26 6.33 14.13
N ALA A 65 -7.45 7.33 13.27
CA ALA A 65 -6.74 8.60 13.38
C ALA A 65 -7.01 9.31 14.72
N ARG A 66 -8.26 9.29 15.21
CA ARG A 66 -8.60 9.80 16.55
C ARG A 66 -7.88 9.05 17.66
N LYS A 67 -7.88 7.71 17.62
CA LYS A 67 -7.15 6.87 18.60
C LYS A 67 -5.64 7.14 18.60
N MET A 68 -5.08 7.49 17.45
CA MET A 68 -3.66 7.84 17.30
C MET A 68 -3.37 9.31 17.60
N HIS A 69 -4.37 10.16 17.86
CA HIS A 69 -4.20 11.62 17.96
C HIS A 69 -3.54 12.26 16.72
N VAL A 70 -3.98 11.86 15.52
CA VAL A 70 -3.50 12.40 14.24
C VAL A 70 -4.66 12.82 13.35
N LYS A 71 -4.36 13.60 12.30
CA LYS A 71 -5.34 13.96 11.27
C LYS A 71 -5.71 12.73 10.42
N ARG A 72 -6.97 12.62 10.00
CA ARG A 72 -7.44 11.53 9.11
C ARG A 72 -6.64 11.48 7.80
N GLU A 73 -6.22 12.63 7.29
CA GLU A 73 -5.42 12.79 6.07
C GLU A 73 -4.04 12.13 6.21
N PHE A 74 -3.45 12.15 7.41
CA PHE A 74 -2.20 11.46 7.69
C PHE A 74 -2.38 9.94 7.55
N LEU A 75 -3.41 9.38 8.17
CA LEU A 75 -3.72 7.96 8.02
C LEU A 75 -4.08 7.59 6.58
N SER A 76 -4.80 8.47 5.86
CA SER A 76 -5.09 8.26 4.43
C SER A 76 -3.82 8.21 3.58
N ARG A 77 -2.79 9.02 3.88
CA ARG A 77 -1.51 8.98 3.18
C ARG A 77 -0.76 7.69 3.46
N ILE A 78 -0.70 7.28 4.72
CA ILE A 78 -0.13 5.99 5.16
C ILE A 78 -0.77 4.83 4.40
N GLU A 79 -2.09 4.68 4.47
CA GLU A 79 -2.79 3.56 3.84
C GLU A 79 -2.78 3.59 2.30
N SER A 80 -2.41 4.72 1.70
CA SER A 80 -2.24 4.83 0.25
C SER A 80 -0.85 4.44 -0.25
N GLY A 81 0.11 4.18 0.66
CA GLY A 81 1.50 3.90 0.32
C GLY A 81 2.23 5.07 -0.38
N LYS A 82 1.69 6.30 -0.28
CA LYS A 82 2.30 7.51 -0.84
C LYS A 82 3.36 8.12 0.06
N GLN A 83 3.48 7.64 1.29
CA GLN A 83 4.38 8.17 2.30
C GLN A 83 5.13 7.02 2.98
N ASN A 84 6.41 7.23 3.25
CA ASN A 84 7.19 6.33 4.09
C ASN A 84 6.62 6.32 5.53
N ILE A 85 6.53 5.13 6.12
CA ILE A 85 5.98 4.93 7.45
C ILE A 85 7.16 4.71 8.40
N THR A 86 7.22 5.52 9.47
CA THR A 86 8.27 5.36 10.48
C THR A 86 7.95 4.22 11.44
N LEU A 87 8.98 3.63 12.06
CA LEU A 87 8.78 2.64 13.13
C LEU A 87 7.93 3.20 14.28
N GLU A 88 8.17 4.45 14.68
CA GLU A 88 7.37 5.15 15.68
C GLU A 88 5.87 5.17 15.31
N THR A 89 5.55 5.41 14.04
CA THR A 89 4.17 5.38 13.56
C THR A 89 3.57 3.98 13.68
N LEU A 90 4.35 2.93 13.39
CA LEU A 90 3.90 1.54 13.54
C LEU A 90 3.62 1.19 15.00
N TYR A 91 4.47 1.62 15.93
CA TYR A 91 4.24 1.47 17.38
C TYR A 91 2.95 2.16 17.82
N ARG A 92 2.76 3.44 17.43
CA ARG A 92 1.54 4.20 17.76
C ARG A 92 0.26 3.57 17.18
N ILE A 93 0.35 2.97 15.98
CA ILE A 93 -0.78 2.22 15.42
C ILE A 93 -1.09 1.01 16.30
N ALA A 94 -0.06 0.23 16.67
CA ALA A 94 -0.22 -0.96 17.48
C ALA A 94 -0.86 -0.63 18.85
N GLU A 95 -0.35 0.40 19.54
CA GLU A 95 -0.93 0.92 20.79
C GLU A 95 -2.40 1.34 20.61
N ALA A 96 -2.70 2.13 19.57
CA ALA A 96 -4.05 2.63 19.29
C ALA A 96 -5.08 1.50 19.08
N VAL A 97 -4.63 0.31 18.66
CA VAL A 97 -5.47 -0.86 18.43
C VAL A 97 -5.32 -1.96 19.50
N GLY A 98 -4.55 -1.72 20.56
CA GLY A 98 -4.29 -2.71 21.61
C GLY A 98 -3.57 -3.96 21.10
N LYS A 99 -2.56 -3.76 20.23
CA LYS A 99 -1.71 -4.82 19.67
C LYS A 99 -0.25 -4.53 19.96
N GLU A 100 0.58 -5.55 19.77
CA GLU A 100 2.04 -5.46 19.86
C GLU A 100 2.64 -5.38 18.45
N PHE A 101 3.58 -4.47 18.23
CA PHE A 101 4.36 -4.44 16.99
C PHE A 101 5.58 -5.38 17.13
N LYS A 102 5.74 -6.30 16.18
CA LYS A 102 6.91 -7.18 16.09
C LYS A 102 7.56 -7.05 14.72
N PHE A 103 8.88 -6.93 14.70
CA PHE A 103 9.70 -6.93 13.50
C PHE A 103 10.81 -7.99 13.62
N SER A 104 11.07 -8.70 12.53
CA SER A 104 12.06 -9.78 12.47
C SER A 104 12.65 -9.86 11.07
N PHE A 105 13.95 -10.11 10.97
CA PHE A 105 14.59 -10.49 9.71
C PHE A 105 14.37 -11.98 9.46
N LYS A 106 14.17 -12.35 8.19
CA LYS A 106 14.08 -13.73 7.72
C LYS A 106 15.17 -13.96 6.69
#